data_AF-W7DB22-F1
#
_entry.id   AF-W7DB22-F1
#
_cell.length_a   1.000
_cell.length_b   1.000
_cell.length_c   1.000
_cell.angle_alpha   90.00
_cell.angle_beta   90.00
_cell.angle_gamma   90.00
#
_symmetry.space_group_name_H-M   'P 1'
#
loop_
_entity.id
_entity.type
_entity.pdbx_description
1 polymer ?
#
loop_
_entity_poly.entity_id
_entity_poly.type
_entity_poly.pdbx_seq_one_letter_code
_entity_poly.pdbx_strand_id
1 'polypeptide(L)'
;YTGEYTIPEGQTTTRFQFRSVSAAGGDPAAGNLLDNVQFATQSVLDIEGSFAQASTKVRQGADYTLHVTNVGGMPAANNTISVQIPTALNYTAGSLSSANTTISNENYDATTRTLTFKIDVLKKECHSRYYDSNDRDNCDRCCYTEYERYL
;
A
#
# COMPACT_ATOMS: atom_id res chain seq x y z
N TYR A 1 -26.53 5.14 -9.04
CA TYR A 1 -25.93 4.90 -10.36
C TYR A 1 -24.50 4.43 -10.16
N THR A 2 -24.07 3.36 -10.83
CA THR A 2 -22.68 2.86 -10.87
C THR A 2 -22.28 2.62 -12.32
N GLY A 3 -21.01 2.80 -12.66
CA GLY A 3 -20.49 2.58 -14.01
C GLY A 3 -18.97 2.65 -14.06
N GLU A 4 -18.39 2.15 -15.14
CA GLU A 4 -16.95 2.22 -15.43
C GLU A 4 -16.73 3.12 -16.65
N TYR A 5 -15.63 3.87 -16.64
CA TYR A 5 -15.21 4.69 -17.77
C TYR A 5 -13.70 4.55 -17.97
N THR A 6 -13.30 4.02 -19.12
CA THR A 6 -11.89 3.92 -19.51
C THR A 6 -11.46 5.21 -20.20
N ILE A 7 -10.44 5.89 -19.66
CA ILE A 7 -9.84 7.07 -20.28
C ILE A 7 -9.11 6.61 -21.57
N PRO A 8 -9.46 7.14 -22.75
CA PRO A 8 -8.77 6.81 -24.00
C PRO A 8 -7.29 7.17 -23.97
N GLU A 9 -6.46 6.40 -24.70
CA GLU A 9 -5.04 6.71 -24.86
C GLU A 9 -4.85 8.13 -25.44
N GLY A 10 -3.89 8.88 -24.90
CA GLY A 10 -3.60 10.26 -25.32
C GLY A 10 -4.55 11.33 -24.76
N GLN A 11 -5.63 10.96 -24.07
CA GLN A 11 -6.51 11.93 -23.40
C GLN A 11 -5.85 12.43 -22.12
N THR A 12 -5.37 13.68 -22.14
CA THR A 12 -4.70 14.32 -20.99
C THR A 12 -5.67 15.03 -20.04
N THR A 13 -6.95 15.17 -20.42
CA THR A 13 -7.98 15.84 -19.61
C THR A 13 -9.27 15.03 -19.62
N THR A 14 -9.79 14.68 -18.44
CA THR A 14 -11.09 14.05 -18.25
C THR A 14 -11.95 14.94 -17.35
N ARG A 15 -13.17 15.27 -17.78
CA ARG A 15 -14.10 16.10 -17.00
C ARG A 15 -15.27 15.26 -16.49
N PHE A 16 -15.36 15.11 -15.18
CA PHE A 16 -16.52 14.53 -14.51
C PHE A 16 -17.56 15.61 -14.22
N GLN A 17 -18.82 15.36 -14.58
CA GLN A 17 -19.94 16.24 -14.27
C GLN A 17 -20.98 15.45 -13.50
N PHE A 18 -21.37 15.97 -12.35
CA PHE A 18 -22.44 15.42 -11.53
C PHE A 18 -23.67 16.26 -11.75
N ARG A 19 -24.79 15.61 -12.11
CA ARG A 19 -26.06 16.27 -12.33
C ARG A 19 -27.12 15.67 -11.42
N SER A 20 -27.82 16.53 -10.70
CA SER A 20 -29.02 16.13 -9.97
C SER A 20 -30.12 15.71 -10.95
N VAL A 21 -30.60 14.48 -10.81
CA VAL A 21 -31.69 13.93 -11.65
C VAL A 21 -33.04 13.93 -10.92
N SER A 22 -33.02 13.96 -9.59
CA SER A 22 -34.22 14.07 -8.74
C SER A 22 -33.83 14.56 -7.34
N ALA A 23 -34.76 15.25 -6.66
CA ALA A 23 -34.60 15.72 -5.28
C ALA A 23 -35.90 15.51 -4.50
N ALA A 24 -35.82 15.14 -3.22
CA ALA A 24 -36.99 14.84 -2.38
C ALA A 24 -37.98 16.02 -2.24
N GLY A 25 -37.51 17.27 -2.43
CA GLY A 25 -38.34 18.48 -2.41
C GLY A 25 -38.79 18.98 -3.79
N GLY A 26 -38.53 18.24 -4.88
CA GLY A 26 -38.90 18.64 -6.24
C GLY A 26 -38.03 19.75 -6.85
N ASP A 27 -37.14 20.38 -6.08
CA ASP A 27 -36.14 21.34 -6.54
C ASP A 27 -34.75 20.69 -6.63
N PRO A 28 -34.24 20.39 -7.84
CA PRO A 28 -32.89 19.86 -8.05
C PRO A 28 -31.77 20.82 -7.63
N ALA A 29 -32.04 22.10 -7.36
CA ALA A 29 -31.06 23.03 -6.80
C ALA A 29 -30.95 22.93 -5.28
N ALA A 30 -31.96 22.35 -4.61
CA ALA A 30 -31.98 22.17 -3.16
C ALA A 30 -31.43 20.77 -2.76
N GLY A 31 -30.38 20.75 -1.94
CA GLY A 31 -29.87 19.51 -1.33
C GLY A 31 -28.86 18.70 -2.15
N ASN A 32 -28.35 19.21 -3.27
CA ASN A 32 -27.29 18.55 -4.07
C ASN A 32 -25.89 19.01 -3.65
N LEU A 33 -25.57 18.81 -2.38
CA LEU A 33 -24.23 19.05 -1.84
C LEU A 33 -23.38 17.82 -2.14
N LEU A 34 -22.38 17.98 -3.03
CA LEU A 34 -21.29 17.02 -3.14
C LEU A 34 -20.32 17.30 -2.01
N ASP A 35 -20.11 16.32 -1.14
CA ASP A 35 -19.13 16.39 -0.08
C ASP A 35 -18.21 15.17 -0.16
N ASN A 36 -16.97 15.33 0.29
CA ASN A 36 -15.94 14.30 0.35
C ASN A 36 -15.69 13.57 -1.00
N VAL A 37 -15.71 14.32 -2.12
CA VAL A 37 -15.35 13.77 -3.44
C VAL A 37 -13.84 13.58 -3.51
N GLN A 38 -13.40 12.34 -3.75
CA GLN A 38 -11.99 11.98 -3.86
C GLN A 38 -11.69 11.35 -5.21
N PHE A 39 -10.58 11.76 -5.81
CA PHE A 39 -10.02 11.13 -7.01
C PHE A 39 -8.66 10.54 -6.65
N ALA A 40 -8.50 9.24 -6.91
CA ALA A 40 -7.27 8.53 -6.64
C ALA A 40 -6.92 7.64 -7.83
N THR A 41 -5.63 7.53 -8.13
CA THR A 41 -5.13 6.49 -9.02
C THR A 41 -5.16 5.14 -8.31
N GLN A 42 -5.07 4.04 -9.07
CA GLN A 42 -4.96 2.71 -8.47
C GLN A 42 -3.78 2.60 -7.48
N SER A 43 -3.89 1.68 -6.52
CA SER A 43 -2.76 1.30 -5.68
C SER A 43 -1.65 0.69 -6.54
N VAL A 44 -0.40 1.03 -6.22
CA VAL A 44 0.79 0.48 -6.90
C VAL A 44 1.81 0.18 -5.83
N LEU A 45 2.21 -1.08 -5.70
CA LEU A 45 3.21 -1.49 -4.73
C LEU A 45 4.59 -1.50 -5.39
N ASP A 46 5.49 -0.72 -4.81
CA ASP A 46 6.92 -0.80 -5.04
C ASP A 46 7.56 -1.66 -3.96
N ILE A 47 8.47 -2.55 -4.36
CA ILE A 47 9.01 -3.60 -3.49
C ILE A 47 10.52 -3.69 -3.69
N GLU A 48 11.25 -3.43 -2.62
CA GLU A 48 12.70 -3.56 -2.56
C GLU A 48 13.09 -4.59 -1.51
N GLY A 49 14.08 -5.42 -1.82
CA GLY A 49 14.55 -6.46 -0.92
C GLY A 49 16.06 -6.47 -0.81
N SER A 50 16.59 -6.59 0.40
CA SER A 50 18.03 -6.57 0.65
C SER A 50 18.43 -7.50 1.80
N PHE A 51 19.64 -8.06 1.71
CA PHE A 51 20.28 -8.73 2.84
C PHE A 51 21.01 -7.69 3.69
N ALA A 52 20.94 -7.82 5.02
CA ALA A 52 21.64 -6.92 5.93
C ALA A 52 23.18 -6.98 5.77
N GLN A 53 23.69 -8.11 5.27
CA GLN A 53 25.12 -8.34 5.08
C GLN A 53 25.38 -8.86 3.66
N ALA A 54 26.49 -8.40 3.05
CA ALA A 54 26.90 -8.85 1.71
C ALA A 54 27.32 -10.34 1.67
N SER A 55 27.66 -10.94 2.82
CA SER A 55 27.97 -12.35 2.94
C SER A 55 27.63 -12.87 4.33
N THR A 56 27.33 -14.17 4.43
CA THR A 56 27.16 -14.89 5.69
C THR A 56 27.96 -16.20 5.65
N LYS A 57 28.30 -16.75 6.82
CA LYS A 57 28.98 -18.05 6.90
C LYS A 57 27.96 -19.18 6.79
N VAL A 58 28.42 -20.32 6.27
CA VAL A 58 27.61 -21.55 6.24
C VAL A 58 27.17 -21.90 7.67
N ARG A 59 25.89 -22.28 7.84
CA ARG A 59 25.21 -22.55 9.12
C ARG A 59 24.94 -21.33 10.01
N GLN A 60 25.15 -20.11 9.51
CA GLN A 60 24.69 -18.90 10.19
C GLN A 60 23.41 -18.37 9.52
N GLY A 61 22.66 -17.55 10.27
CA GLY A 61 21.48 -16.85 9.74
C GLY A 61 21.84 -15.79 8.70
N ALA A 62 20.85 -15.40 7.91
CA ALA A 62 20.91 -14.26 7.01
C ALA A 62 19.65 -13.43 7.20
N ASP A 63 19.83 -12.17 7.58
CA ASP A 63 18.71 -11.25 7.76
C ASP A 63 18.36 -10.63 6.40
N TYR A 64 17.11 -10.78 6.00
CA TYR A 64 16.57 -10.24 4.76
C TYR A 64 15.43 -9.28 5.08
N THR A 65 15.51 -8.07 4.55
CA THR A 65 14.52 -7.01 4.77
C THR A 65 13.77 -6.75 3.47
N LEU A 66 12.45 -6.69 3.55
CA LEU A 66 11.58 -6.28 2.45
C LEU A 66 10.96 -4.92 2.77
N HIS A 67 11.18 -3.95 1.90
CA HIS A 67 10.55 -2.64 1.95
C HIS A 67 9.42 -2.64 0.93
N VAL A 68 8.19 -2.47 1.40
CA VAL A 68 6.99 -2.44 0.55
C VAL A 68 6.32 -1.08 0.71
N THR A 69 6.22 -0.35 -0.38
CA THR A 69 5.71 1.02 -0.42
C THR A 69 4.54 1.10 -1.39
N ASN A 70 3.40 1.65 -0.96
CA ASN A 70 2.31 1.95 -1.88
C ASN A 70 2.49 3.35 -2.48
N VAL A 71 3.03 3.41 -3.69
CA VAL A 71 3.25 4.66 -4.45
C VAL A 71 2.01 5.09 -5.26
N GLY A 72 0.91 4.31 -5.18
CA GLY A 72 -0.35 4.59 -5.85
C GLY A 72 -1.28 5.54 -5.08
N GLY A 73 -2.46 5.80 -5.63
CA GLY A 73 -3.41 6.77 -5.08
C GLY A 73 -4.36 6.18 -4.02
N MET A 74 -4.81 4.94 -4.23
CA MET A 74 -5.72 4.23 -3.33
C MET A 74 -4.95 3.36 -2.32
N PRO A 75 -5.49 3.11 -1.12
CA PRO A 75 -4.96 2.09 -0.21
C PRO A 75 -4.89 0.72 -0.89
N ALA A 76 -3.78 0.01 -0.71
CA ALA A 76 -3.59 -1.34 -1.21
C ALA A 76 -4.10 -2.33 -0.16
N ALA A 77 -5.13 -3.11 -0.48
CA ALA A 77 -5.72 -4.11 0.40
C ALA A 77 -5.53 -5.53 -0.15
N ASN A 78 -5.71 -6.54 0.71
CA ASN A 78 -5.56 -7.97 0.35
C ASN A 78 -4.17 -8.32 -0.22
N ASN A 79 -3.14 -7.61 0.24
CA ASN A 79 -1.78 -7.75 -0.24
C ASN A 79 -1.25 -9.15 0.10
N THR A 80 -0.85 -9.90 -0.92
CA THR A 80 -0.18 -11.20 -0.77
C THR A 80 1.21 -11.08 -1.35
N ILE A 81 2.22 -11.31 -0.52
CA ILE A 81 3.64 -11.24 -0.91
C ILE A 81 4.16 -12.66 -1.07
N SER A 82 4.91 -12.90 -2.15
CA SER A 82 5.56 -14.17 -2.43
C SER A 82 7.05 -13.95 -2.69
N VAL A 83 7.90 -14.63 -1.92
CA VAL A 83 9.36 -14.55 -2.00
C VAL A 83 9.92 -15.94 -2.23
N GLN A 84 10.72 -16.11 -3.29
CA GLN A 84 11.42 -17.36 -3.52
C GLN A 84 12.72 -17.40 -2.70
N ILE A 85 12.87 -18.43 -1.87
CA ILE A 85 14.02 -18.59 -0.97
C ILE A 85 15.16 -19.30 -1.73
N PRO A 86 16.33 -18.65 -1.89
CA PRO A 86 17.48 -19.23 -2.59
C PRO A 86 17.87 -20.60 -2.04
N THR A 87 18.30 -21.53 -2.89
CA THR A 87 18.64 -22.92 -2.50
C THR A 87 19.74 -23.03 -1.45
N ALA A 88 20.60 -22.01 -1.35
CA ALA A 88 21.67 -21.94 -0.35
C ALA A 88 21.16 -21.60 1.07
N LEU A 89 19.92 -21.15 1.23
CA LEU A 89 19.34 -20.76 2.51
C LEU A 89 18.22 -21.72 2.92
N ASN A 90 17.90 -21.76 4.21
CA ASN A 90 16.68 -22.40 4.69
C ASN A 90 15.82 -21.34 5.37
N TYR A 91 14.51 -21.47 5.20
CA TYR A 91 13.56 -20.61 5.88
C TYR A 91 13.27 -21.13 7.30
N THR A 92 13.15 -20.24 8.27
CA THR A 92 12.77 -20.55 9.65
C THR A 92 11.34 -20.05 9.89
N ALA A 93 10.38 -20.97 10.05
CA ALA A 93 8.99 -20.60 10.25
C ALA A 93 8.80 -19.71 11.49
N GLY A 94 7.94 -18.69 11.38
CA GLY A 94 7.69 -17.71 12.44
C GLY A 94 8.79 -16.66 12.61
N SER A 95 9.77 -16.57 11.69
CA SER A 95 10.81 -15.54 11.75
C SER A 95 10.38 -14.21 11.11
N LEU A 96 9.20 -14.14 10.49
CA LEU A 96 8.68 -12.90 9.92
C LEU A 96 8.31 -11.92 11.03
N SER A 97 8.69 -10.66 10.83
CA SER A 97 8.27 -9.55 11.67
C SER A 97 8.14 -8.28 10.82
N SER A 98 7.32 -7.35 11.31
CA SER A 98 7.19 -6.02 10.70
C SER A 98 7.01 -4.97 11.79
N ALA A 99 7.55 -3.79 11.55
CA ALA A 99 7.37 -2.64 12.43
C ALA A 99 6.04 -1.89 12.17
N ASN A 100 5.56 -1.92 10.92
CA ASN A 100 4.54 -0.97 10.44
C ASN A 100 3.23 -1.63 9.97
N THR A 101 3.17 -2.95 9.90
CA THR A 101 1.98 -3.69 9.46
C THR A 101 1.86 -5.03 10.17
N THR A 102 0.68 -5.63 10.13
CA THR A 102 0.47 -7.00 10.59
C THR A 102 0.82 -7.97 9.48
N ILE A 103 1.51 -9.06 9.84
CA ILE A 103 1.75 -10.19 8.95
C ILE A 103 0.78 -11.31 9.32
N SER A 104 0.15 -11.93 8.33
CA SER A 104 -0.73 -13.08 8.53
C SER A 104 -0.53 -14.14 7.44
N ASN A 105 -1.11 -15.32 7.64
CA ASN A 105 -1.14 -16.40 6.64
C ASN A 105 0.25 -16.79 6.09
N GLU A 106 1.27 -16.75 6.95
CA GLU A 106 2.61 -17.24 6.61
C GLU A 106 2.55 -18.70 6.19
N ASN A 107 3.10 -19.01 5.02
CA ASN A 107 3.15 -20.34 4.46
C ASN A 107 4.43 -20.52 3.64
N TYR A 108 5.25 -21.51 3.98
CA TYR A 108 6.43 -21.88 3.19
C TYR A 108 6.19 -23.22 2.49
N ASP A 109 6.21 -23.20 1.15
CA ASP A 109 6.19 -24.42 0.33
C ASP A 109 7.62 -24.87 0.04
N ALA A 110 8.02 -25.99 0.64
CA ALA A 110 9.36 -26.56 0.47
C ALA A 110 9.64 -27.09 -0.95
N THR A 111 8.60 -27.42 -1.72
CA THR A 111 8.73 -27.95 -3.09
C THR A 111 9.11 -26.84 -4.05
N THR A 112 8.40 -25.71 -4.00
CA THR A 112 8.67 -24.53 -4.82
C THR A 112 9.69 -23.58 -4.20
N ARG A 113 10.02 -23.78 -2.92
CA ARG A 113 10.84 -22.90 -2.06
C ARG A 113 10.28 -21.49 -2.00
N THR A 114 8.96 -21.37 -1.98
CA THR A 114 8.27 -20.07 -1.96
C THR A 114 7.69 -19.82 -0.58
N LEU A 115 8.07 -18.69 0.02
CA LEU A 115 7.42 -18.13 1.19
C LEU A 115 6.31 -17.18 0.74
N THR A 116 5.09 -17.42 1.20
CA THR A 116 3.94 -16.56 0.95
C THR A 116 3.37 -16.07 2.28
N PHE A 117 3.01 -14.80 2.35
CA PHE A 117 2.34 -14.21 3.51
C PHE A 117 1.45 -13.04 3.07
N LYS A 118 0.54 -12.63 3.95
CA LYS A 118 -0.30 -11.45 3.77
C LYS A 118 0.16 -10.33 4.68
N ILE A 119 -0.04 -9.11 4.21
CA ILE A 119 0.09 -7.90 5.03
C ILE A 119 -1.21 -7.12 5.01
N ASP A 120 -1.47 -6.38 6.09
CA ASP A 120 -2.64 -5.50 6.20
C ASP A 120 -2.64 -4.40 5.11
N VAL A 121 -3.71 -3.60 5.13
CA VAL A 121 -3.88 -2.48 4.19
C VAL A 121 -2.70 -1.52 4.28
N LEU A 122 -2.05 -1.27 3.15
CA LEU A 122 -1.02 -0.26 3.01
C LEU A 122 -1.65 1.03 2.48
N LYS A 123 -1.70 2.05 3.32
CA LYS A 123 -2.06 3.40 2.88
C LYS A 123 -1.05 3.93 1.86
N LYS A 124 -1.48 4.92 1.07
CA LYS A 124 -0.61 5.63 0.14
C LYS A 124 0.62 6.20 0.87
N GLU A 125 1.79 6.15 0.23
CA GLU A 125 3.00 6.81 0.71
C GLU A 125 2.85 8.33 0.59
N CYS A 126 3.02 9.03 1.70
CA CYS A 126 2.92 10.48 1.77
C CYS A 126 4.30 11.09 1.48
N HIS A 127 4.71 11.13 0.21
CA HIS A 127 5.91 11.86 -0.18
C HIS A 127 5.69 13.37 0.02
N SER A 128 6.56 14.02 0.79
CA SER A 128 6.42 15.39 1.35
C SER A 128 6.35 16.56 0.34
N ARG A 129 6.15 16.32 -0.95
CA ARG A 129 6.24 17.38 -1.98
C ARG A 129 4.93 18.13 -2.27
N TYR A 130 3.80 17.70 -1.73
CA TYR A 130 2.56 18.48 -1.78
C TYR A 130 1.77 18.26 -0.49
N TYR A 131 1.90 19.18 0.45
CA TYR A 131 1.00 19.27 1.60
C TYR A 131 -0.35 19.80 1.10
N ASP A 132 -1.37 18.95 1.07
CA ASP A 132 -2.74 19.42 1.24
C ASP A 132 -3.11 19.21 2.71
N SER A 133 -3.23 20.30 3.46
CA SER A 133 -3.55 20.29 4.89
C SER A 133 -4.92 19.70 5.23
N ASN A 134 -5.75 19.40 4.23
CA ASN A 134 -7.05 18.77 4.37
C ASN A 134 -7.04 17.25 4.12
N ASP A 135 -5.95 16.65 3.64
CA ASP A 135 -5.85 15.21 3.37
C ASP A 135 -5.36 14.43 4.61
N ARG A 136 -5.99 14.71 5.77
CA ARG A 136 -5.61 14.07 7.05
C ARG A 136 -5.93 12.57 7.04
N ASP A 137 -7.04 12.18 6.44
CA ASP A 137 -7.55 10.80 6.54
C ASP A 137 -6.68 9.77 5.78
N ASN A 138 -5.97 10.19 4.72
CA ASN A 138 -5.14 9.29 3.90
C ASN A 138 -3.67 9.22 4.35
N CYS A 139 -3.20 10.19 5.16
CA CYS A 139 -1.83 10.27 5.69
C CYS A 139 -1.71 10.03 7.21
N ASP A 140 -2.82 9.69 7.89
CA ASP A 140 -2.97 9.72 9.36
C ASP A 140 -2.09 8.76 10.21
N ARG A 141 -1.01 8.18 9.67
CA ARG A 141 0.03 7.49 10.45
C ARG A 141 1.46 7.64 9.94
N CYS A 142 1.79 8.69 9.19
CA CYS A 142 3.20 9.02 8.95
C CYS A 142 3.75 9.98 10.03
N CYS A 143 3.61 9.60 11.30
CA CYS A 143 4.43 10.18 12.36
C CYS A 143 5.72 9.38 12.45
N TYR A 144 6.78 9.83 11.77
CA TYR A 144 8.13 9.53 12.24
C TYR A 144 8.27 10.14 13.63
N THR A 145 8.26 9.30 14.66
CA THR A 145 8.77 9.65 15.98
C THR A 145 9.92 8.70 16.26
N GLU A 146 11.15 9.10 15.96
CA GLU A 146 12.32 8.54 16.62
C GLU A 146 12.89 9.61 17.55
N TYR A 147 12.53 9.49 18.82
CA TYR A 147 13.40 9.88 19.91
C TYR A 147 14.32 8.69 20.17
N GLU A 148 15.62 8.86 20.01
CA GLU A 148 16.57 8.50 21.06
C GLU A 148 17.93 9.17 20.83
N ARG A 149 18.32 9.97 21.83
CA ARG A 149 19.70 10.40 22.05
C ARG A 149 20.47 9.22 22.63
N TYR A 150 21.71 9.02 22.21
CA TYR A 150 22.78 8.58 23.10
C TYR A 150 24.09 9.29 22.75
N LEU A 151 24.61 10.06 23.71
CA LEU A 151 26.04 10.19 23.97
C LEU A 151 26.41 9.14 25.01
#